data_AF-A0A3A2J9Q5-F1
#
_entry.id   AF-A0A3A2J9Q5-F1
#
_cell.length_a   1.000
_cell.length_b   1.000
_cell.length_c   1.000
_cell.angle_alpha   90.00
_cell.angle_beta   90.00
_cell.angle_gamma   90.00
#
_symmetry.space_group_name_H-M   'P 1'
#
loop_
_entity.id
_entity.type
_entity.pdbx_description
1 polymer ?
#
loop_
_entity_poly.entity_id
_entity_poly.type
_entity_poly.pdbx_seq_one_letter_code
_entity_poly.pdbx_strand_id
1 'polypeptide(L)'
;EWLRLITTSATHGTHPVSLAMVFAALGLPAQGCFAVHQYGVATAILSAALRLMKIDHFGTQAILFELTGDIPAAFLQSSSKSLEDMSNYAPVIDLLAATHVKAHIRMFMN
;
A
#
# COMPACT_ATOMS: atom_id res chain seq x y z
N GLU A 1 -19.29 6.16 11.79
CA GLU A 1 -19.38 4.76 12.26
C GLU A 1 -18.03 4.04 12.27
N TRP A 2 -17.30 3.95 11.15
CA TRP A 2 -15.99 3.28 11.09
C TRP A 2 -14.97 3.71 12.16
N LEU A 3 -14.75 5.03 12.31
CA LEU A 3 -13.85 5.54 13.34
C LEU A 3 -14.28 5.11 14.75
N ARG A 4 -15.59 5.08 15.03
CA ARG A 4 -16.14 4.64 16.32
C ARG A 4 -15.84 3.16 16.57
N LEU A 5 -15.96 2.31 15.55
CA LEU A 5 -15.64 0.88 15.66
C LEU A 5 -14.15 0.65 15.91
N ILE A 6 -13.27 1.47 15.32
CA ILE A 6 -11.82 1.41 15.58
C ILE A 6 -11.50 1.85 17.01
N THR A 7 -12.03 3.00 17.45
CA THR A 7 -11.73 3.55 18.78
C THR A 7 -12.30 2.72 19.92
N THR A 8 -13.35 1.92 19.66
CA THR A 8 -13.90 0.94 20.61
C THR A 8 -13.29 -0.46 20.47
N SER A 9 -12.28 -0.62 19.62
CA SER A 9 -11.61 -1.90 19.33
C SER A 9 -12.55 -3.01 18.83
N ALA A 10 -13.71 -2.64 18.28
CA ALA A 10 -14.64 -3.58 17.66
C ALA A 10 -14.15 -4.07 16.28
N THR A 11 -13.26 -3.31 15.63
CA THR A 11 -12.58 -3.70 14.39
C THR A 11 -11.19 -3.05 14.30
N HIS A 12 -10.29 -3.67 13.54
CA HIS A 12 -8.97 -3.11 13.28
C HIS A 12 -9.05 -2.00 12.23
N GLY A 13 -8.46 -0.84 12.53
CA GLY A 13 -8.33 0.25 11.58
C GLY A 13 -7.10 0.08 10.71
N THR A 14 -7.27 -0.35 9.46
CA THR A 14 -6.18 -0.36 8.48
C THR A 14 -6.31 0.82 7.52
N HIS A 15 -5.17 1.36 7.09
CA HIS A 15 -5.12 2.46 6.11
C HIS A 15 -5.90 2.17 4.81
N PRO A 16 -5.67 1.04 4.08
CA PRO A 16 -6.35 0.79 2.81
C PRO A 16 -7.88 0.74 2.94
N VAL A 17 -8.40 0.13 4.01
CA VAL A 17 -9.85 0.04 4.24
C VAL A 17 -10.43 1.41 4.59
N SER A 18 -9.75 2.16 5.47
CA SER A 18 -10.18 3.50 5.86
C SER A 18 -10.20 4.46 4.66
N LEU A 19 -9.19 4.39 3.79
CA LEU A 19 -9.12 5.20 2.58
C LEU A 19 -10.22 4.80 1.57
N ALA A 20 -10.44 3.50 1.36
CA ALA A 20 -11.51 3.00 0.50
C ALA A 20 -12.90 3.47 0.97
N MET A 21 -13.14 3.49 2.28
CA MET A 21 -14.37 4.03 2.86
C MET A 21 -14.57 5.51 2.55
N VAL A 22 -13.52 6.33 2.63
CA VAL A 22 -13.57 7.75 2.27
C VAL A 22 -13.90 7.90 0.78
N PHE A 23 -13.24 7.14 -0.08
CA PHE A 23 -13.51 7.16 -1.51
C PHE A 23 -14.94 6.74 -1.87
N ALA A 24 -15.47 5.71 -1.19
CA ALA A 24 -16.84 5.27 -1.36
C ALA A 24 -17.84 6.35 -0.91
N ALA A 25 -17.58 7.01 0.22
CA ALA A 25 -18.41 8.12 0.70
C ALA A 25 -18.41 9.33 -0.26
N LEU A 26 -17.33 9.51 -1.03
CA LEU A 26 -17.20 10.54 -2.06
C LEU A 26 -17.73 10.12 -3.44
N GLY A 27 -18.20 8.88 -3.61
CA GLY A 27 -18.73 8.38 -4.88
C GLY A 27 -17.68 8.27 -5.99
N LEU A 28 -16.41 8.09 -5.65
CA LEU A 28 -15.32 8.04 -6.63
C LEU A 28 -15.26 6.67 -7.35
N PRO A 29 -14.89 6.64 -8.64
CA PRO A 29 -14.80 5.41 -9.41
C PRO A 29 -13.67 4.51 -8.89
N ALA A 30 -13.98 3.22 -8.69
CA ALA A 30 -13.07 2.24 -8.06
C ALA A 30 -11.69 2.15 -8.75
N GLN A 31 -11.64 2.26 -10.07
CA GLN A 31 -10.38 2.25 -10.83
C GLN A 31 -9.46 3.43 -10.45
N GLY A 32 -10.03 4.64 -10.31
CA GLY A 32 -9.28 5.82 -9.89
C GLY A 32 -8.81 5.70 -8.45
N CYS A 33 -9.66 5.18 -7.57
CA CYS A 33 -9.33 4.91 -6.17
C CYS A 33 -8.17 3.91 -6.03
N PHE A 34 -8.20 2.84 -6.82
CA PHE A 34 -7.12 1.85 -6.88
C PHE A 34 -5.82 2.51 -7.36
N ALA A 35 -5.86 3.31 -8.42
CA ALA A 35 -4.69 4.03 -8.93
C ALA A 35 -4.07 4.97 -7.88
N VAL A 36 -4.89 5.75 -7.17
CA VAL A 36 -4.41 6.65 -6.09
C VAL A 36 -3.72 5.85 -4.99
N HIS A 37 -4.33 4.74 -4.55
CA HIS A 37 -3.73 3.90 -3.51
C HIS A 37 -2.40 3.28 -3.96
N GLN A 38 -2.36 2.68 -5.16
CA GLN A 38 -1.13 2.05 -5.66
C GLN A 38 0.00 3.06 -5.88
N TYR A 39 -0.32 4.23 -6.44
CA TYR A 39 0.64 5.32 -6.60
C TYR A 39 1.21 5.79 -5.26
N GLY A 40 0.36 5.93 -4.24
CA GLY A 40 0.77 6.32 -2.89
C GLY A 40 1.72 5.30 -2.25
N VAL A 41 1.41 4.00 -2.37
CA VAL A 41 2.28 2.91 -1.88
C VAL A 41 3.63 2.92 -2.60
N ALA A 42 3.63 2.98 -3.93
CA ALA A 42 4.86 3.01 -4.72
C ALA A 42 5.74 4.23 -4.36
N THR A 43 5.13 5.41 -4.25
CA THR A 43 5.82 6.64 -3.88
C THR A 43 6.43 6.56 -2.48
N ALA A 44 5.75 5.96 -1.50
CA ALA A 44 6.28 5.78 -0.14
C ALA A 44 7.53 4.89 -0.13
N ILE A 45 7.49 3.76 -0.85
CA ILE A 45 8.61 2.81 -0.96
C ILE A 45 9.79 3.46 -1.69
N LEU A 46 9.55 4.10 -2.83
CA LEU A 46 10.60 4.75 -3.61
C LEU A 46 11.23 5.93 -2.84
N SER A 47 10.43 6.68 -2.09
CA SER A 47 10.94 7.75 -1.21
C SER A 47 11.82 7.22 -0.08
N ALA A 48 11.57 6.00 0.40
CA ALA A 48 12.46 5.33 1.35
C ALA A 48 13.76 4.87 0.67
N ALA A 49 13.66 4.25 -0.51
CA ALA A 49 14.83 3.80 -1.29
C ALA A 49 15.77 4.95 -1.66
N LEU A 50 15.22 6.10 -2.07
CA LEU A 50 15.97 7.33 -2.36
C LEU A 50 16.73 7.83 -1.12
N ARG A 51 16.08 7.89 0.05
CA ARG A 51 16.72 8.32 1.31
C ARG A 51 17.76 7.32 1.84
N LEU A 52 17.63 6.06 1.46
CA LEU A 52 18.63 5.01 1.71
C LEU A 52 19.77 5.03 0.67
N MET A 53 19.77 5.99 -0.25
CA MET A 53 20.74 6.12 -1.35
C MET A 53 20.83 4.86 -2.22
N LYS A 54 19.72 4.11 -2.36
CA LYS A 54 19.65 2.89 -3.19
C LYS A 54 19.35 3.20 -4.65
N ILE A 55 18.67 4.31 -4.91
CA ILE A 55 18.28 4.80 -6.23
C ILE A 55 18.41 6.33 -6.22
N ASP A 56 18.57 6.92 -7.40
CA ASP A 56 18.59 8.38 -7.58
C ASP A 56 17.19 8.90 -7.97
N HIS A 57 17.08 10.21 -8.19
CA HIS A 57 15.81 10.86 -8.52
C HIS A 57 15.28 10.42 -9.90
N PHE A 58 16.17 10.24 -10.88
CA PHE A 58 15.76 9.80 -12.22
C PHE A 58 15.27 8.35 -12.20
N GLY A 59 16.01 7.44 -11.55
CA GLY A 59 15.62 6.06 -11.35
C GLY A 59 14.31 5.93 -10.57
N THR A 60 14.10 6.78 -9.56
CA THR A 60 12.83 6.85 -8.83
C THR A 60 11.66 7.15 -9.77
N GLN A 61 11.78 8.17 -10.62
CA GLN A 61 10.71 8.55 -11.56
C GLN A 61 10.52 7.51 -12.67
N ALA A 62 11.60 6.91 -13.16
CA ALA A 62 11.52 5.84 -14.16
C ALA A 62 10.75 4.63 -13.63
N ILE A 63 11.09 4.14 -12.43
CA ILE A 63 10.38 3.01 -11.80
C ILE A 63 8.92 3.38 -11.53
N LEU A 64 8.64 4.59 -11.04
CA LEU A 64 7.27 5.02 -10.79
C LEU A 64 6.44 5.06 -12.07
N PHE A 65 7.01 5.57 -13.17
CA PHE A 65 6.36 5.60 -14.47
C PHE A 65 6.02 4.19 -14.96
N GLU A 66 6.98 3.26 -14.92
CA GLU A 66 6.77 1.86 -15.30
C GLU A 66 5.66 1.21 -14.46
N LEU A 67 5.74 1.30 -13.13
CA LEU A 67 4.74 0.75 -12.22
C LEU A 67 3.34 1.32 -12.45
N THR A 68 3.23 2.62 -12.76
CA THR A 68 1.93 3.22 -13.06
C THR A 68 1.31 2.70 -14.35
N GLY A 69 2.12 2.24 -15.31
CA GLY A 69 1.66 1.58 -16.53
C GLY A 69 0.93 0.27 -16.26
N ASP A 70 1.30 -0.45 -15.19
CA ASP A 70 0.73 -1.76 -14.83
C ASP A 70 -0.59 -1.67 -14.04
N ILE A 71 -0.90 -0.48 -13.49
CA ILE A 71 -2.07 -0.26 -12.63
C ILE A 71 -3.39 -0.74 -13.26
N PRO A 72 -3.71 -0.45 -14.53
CA PRO A 72 -4.97 -0.91 -15.13
C PRO A 72 -5.11 -2.44 -15.15
N ALA A 73 -4.04 -3.16 -15.46
CA ALA A 73 -4.05 -4.62 -15.46
C ALA A 73 -4.18 -5.18 -14.03
N ALA A 74 -3.44 -4.61 -13.08
CA ALA A 74 -3.53 -4.97 -11.67
C ALA A 74 -4.93 -4.68 -11.08
N PHE A 75 -5.60 -3.61 -11.53
CA PHE A 75 -6.98 -3.31 -11.14
C PHE A 75 -7.93 -4.40 -11.63
N LEU A 76 -7.86 -4.78 -12.91
CA LEU A 76 -8.71 -5.84 -13.46
C LEU A 76 -8.54 -7.15 -12.68
N GLN A 77 -7.29 -7.55 -12.43
CA GLN A 77 -6.98 -8.75 -11.64
C GLN A 77 -7.49 -8.67 -10.20
N SER A 78 -7.44 -7.50 -9.58
CA SER A 78 -7.91 -7.31 -8.19
C SER A 78 -9.43 -7.25 -8.12
N SER A 79 -10.07 -6.64 -9.11
CA SER A 79 -11.53 -6.47 -9.19
C SER A 79 -12.28 -7.77 -9.43
N SER A 80 -11.62 -8.80 -9.96
CA SER A 80 -12.19 -10.13 -10.17
C SER A 80 -12.11 -11.05 -8.94
N LYS A 81 -11.51 -10.58 -7.84
CA LYS A 81 -11.32 -11.37 -6.62
C LYS A 81 -12.41 -11.08 -5.59
N SER A 82 -12.74 -12.08 -4.79
CA SER A 82 -13.65 -11.94 -3.65
C SER A 82 -12.89 -11.89 -2.32
N LEU A 83 -13.62 -11.79 -1.20
CA LEU A 83 -13.02 -11.81 0.14
C LEU A 83 -12.41 -13.18 0.46
N GLU A 84 -12.96 -14.25 -0.10
CA GLU A 84 -12.44 -15.62 0.05
C GLU A 84 -11.07 -15.81 -0.61
N ASP A 85 -10.74 -14.98 -1.61
CA ASP A 85 -9.43 -14.97 -2.27
C ASP A 85 -8.36 -14.20 -1.48
N MET A 86 -8.73 -13.52 -0.38
CA MET A 86 -7.77 -12.80 0.45
C MET A 86 -6.81 -13.77 1.14
N SER A 87 -5.51 -13.55 0.92
CA SER A 87 -4.44 -14.32 1.56
C SER A 87 -3.39 -13.37 2.12
N ASN A 88 -2.86 -13.72 3.30
CA ASN A 88 -1.75 -13.01 3.94
C ASN A 88 -0.42 -13.78 3.81
N TYR A 89 -0.30 -14.66 2.83
CA TYR A 89 0.93 -15.44 2.64
C TYR A 89 1.98 -14.63 1.88
N ALA A 90 2.87 -13.96 2.62
CA ALA A 90 3.96 -13.17 2.07
C ALA A 90 5.30 -13.47 2.78
N PRO A 91 5.79 -14.72 2.75
CA PRO A 91 6.84 -15.21 3.65
C PRO A 91 8.15 -14.40 3.60
N VAL A 92 8.53 -13.91 2.41
CA VAL A 92 9.72 -13.06 2.24
C VAL A 92 9.52 -11.70 2.91
N ILE A 93 8.35 -11.08 2.73
CA ILE A 93 8.03 -9.79 3.36
C ILE A 93 7.94 -9.95 4.87
N ASP A 94 7.31 -11.03 5.35
CA ASP A 94 7.19 -11.32 6.79
C ASP A 94 8.57 -11.49 7.44
N LEU A 95 9.49 -12.21 6.79
CA LEU A 95 10.85 -12.38 7.26
C LEU A 95 11.63 -11.05 7.29
N LEU A 96 11.50 -10.24 6.23
CA LEU A 96 12.15 -8.93 6.16
C LEU A 96 11.60 -7.97 7.22
N ALA A 97 10.29 -7.97 7.46
CA ALA A 97 9.66 -7.18 8.52
C ALA A 97 10.13 -7.61 9.91
N ALA A 98 10.20 -8.92 10.18
CA ALA A 98 10.72 -9.45 11.44
C ALA A 98 12.21 -9.10 11.65
N THR A 99 13.00 -9.13 10.57
CA THR A 99 14.41 -8.71 10.59
C THR A 99 14.54 -7.21 10.85
N HIS A 100 13.67 -6.40 10.23
CA HIS A 100 13.65 -4.95 10.42
C HIS A 100 13.38 -4.56 11.87
N VAL A 101 12.47 -5.25 12.57
CA VAL A 101 12.21 -5.02 14.01
C VAL A 101 13.45 -5.22 14.88
N LYS A 102 14.35 -6.14 14.49
CA LYS A 102 15.58 -6.45 15.21
C LYS A 102 16.79 -5.60 14.78
N ALA A 103 16.63 -4.71 13.81
CA ALA A 103 17.73 -3.90 13.31
C ALA A 103 18.23 -2.92 14.39
N HIS A 104 19.55 -2.85 14.57
CA HIS A 104 20.18 -1.99 15.57
C HIS A 104 19.96 -0.49 15.29
N ILE A 105 19.94 -0.10 14.02
CA ILE A 105 19.65 1.27 13.56
C ILE A 105 18.47 1.21 12.60
N ARG A 106 17.47 2.08 12.82
CA ARG A 106 16.26 2.17 12.00
C ARG A 106 15.98 3.62 11.64
N MET A 107 15.87 3.91 10.34
CA MET A 107 15.41 5.22 9.83
C MET A 107 13.89 5.26 9.58
N PHE A 108 13.25 4.09 9.52
CA PHE A 108 11.82 3.94 9.22
C PHE A 108 11.16 3.08 10.29
N MET A 109 9.91 3.41 10.59
CA MET A 109 9.07 2.56 11.45
C MET A 109 8.23 1.64 10.57
N ASN A 110 7.75 0.54 11.18
CA ASN A 110 6.74 -0.32 10.56
C ASN A 110 5.36 0.33 10.66
#